data_AF-A0A7V8G6K5-F1
#
_entry.id   AF-A0A7V8G6K5-F1
#
_cell.length_a   1.000
_cell.length_b   1.000
_cell.length_c   1.000
_cell.angle_alpha   90.00
_cell.angle_beta   90.00
_cell.angle_gamma   90.00
#
_symmetry.space_group_name_H-M   'P 1'
#
loop_
_entity.id
_entity.type
_entity.pdbx_description
1 polymer ?
#
loop_
_entity_poly.entity_id
_entity_poly.type
_entity_poly.pdbx_seq_one_letter_code
_entity_poly.pdbx_strand_id
1 'polypeptide(L)' 'MPIDIDLSILGAERARFDEYEEQVGREYAFVPLEIRLPRRRAILQRFLDRDAIYATPRMHALLEVRARENLRRSIAG' A
#
# COMPACT_ATOMS: atom_id res chain seq x y z
N MET A 1 14.06 -8.60 -10.14
CA MET A 1 12.77 -7.92 -10.37
C MET A 1 12.42 -7.17 -9.08
N PRO A 2 12.58 -5.84 -9.00
CA PRO A 2 12.47 -5.05 -7.77
C PRO A 2 11.02 -4.83 -7.26
N ILE A 3 10.02 -5.13 -8.08
CA ILE A 3 8.59 -4.89 -7.79
C ILE A 3 8.11 -5.52 -6.47
N ASP A 4 8.45 -6.78 -6.17
CA ASP A 4 7.95 -7.42 -4.95
C ASP A 4 8.54 -6.77 -3.68
N ILE A 5 9.77 -6.25 -3.76
CA ILE A 5 10.44 -5.56 -2.64
C ILE A 5 9.75 -4.23 -2.37
N ASP A 6 9.44 -3.47 -3.42
CA ASP A 6 8.68 -2.21 -3.27
C ASP A 6 7.27 -2.49 -2.75
N LEU A 7 6.63 -3.57 -3.18
CA LEU A 7 5.32 -3.98 -2.67
C LEU A 7 5.37 -4.53 -1.25
N SER A 8 6.53 -4.92 -0.72
CA SER A 8 6.65 -5.47 0.64
C SER A 8 6.18 -4.49 1.71
N ILE A 9 6.23 -3.18 1.42
CA ILE A 9 5.70 -2.14 2.30
C ILE A 9 4.18 -2.26 2.52
N LEU A 10 3.44 -2.78 1.52
CA LEU A 10 2.00 -2.93 1.62
C LEU A 10 1.63 -3.95 2.70
N GLY A 11 2.35 -5.06 2.78
CA GLY A 11 2.17 -6.10 3.79
C GLY A 11 3.06 -5.95 5.02
N ALA A 12 3.74 -4.81 5.15
CA ALA A 12 4.50 -4.48 6.34
C ALA A 12 3.57 -4.35 7.57
N GLU A 13 4.19 -4.35 8.76
CA GLU A 13 3.45 -4.04 9.97
C GLU A 13 2.77 -2.69 9.88
N ARG A 14 1.58 -2.60 10.49
CA ARG A 14 0.75 -1.41 10.48
C ARG A 14 1.51 -0.14 10.83
N ALA A 15 2.31 -0.17 11.90
CA ALA A 15 3.08 0.98 12.33
C ALA A 15 4.05 1.46 11.23
N ARG A 16 4.71 0.51 10.55
CA ARG A 16 5.64 0.81 9.45
C ARG A 16 4.94 1.31 8.20
N PHE A 17 3.76 0.76 7.90
CA PHE A 17 2.93 1.25 6.79
C PHE A 17 2.43 2.67 7.06
N ASP A 18 1.90 2.93 8.25
CA ASP A 18 1.41 4.25 8.67
C ASP A 18 2.55 5.29 8.66
N GLU A 19 3.74 4.94 9.18
CA GLU A 19 4.94 5.80 9.14
C GLU A 19 5.38 6.13 7.71
N TYR A 20 5.34 5.14 6.80
CA TYR A 20 5.58 5.36 5.39
C TYR A 20 4.51 6.29 4.77
N GLU A 21 3.22 6.10 5.11
CA GLU A 21 2.16 6.98 4.62
C GLU A 21 2.37 8.43 5.07
N GLU A 22 2.81 8.64 6.31
CA GLU A 22 3.14 9.95 6.85
C GLU A 22 4.36 10.56 6.16
N GLN A 23 5.42 9.79 5.94
CA GLN A 23 6.62 10.28 5.28
C GLN A 23 6.32 10.73 3.85
N VAL A 24 5.57 9.93 3.10
CA VAL A 24 5.05 10.30 1.77
C VAL A 24 4.11 11.51 1.88
N GLY A 25 3.31 11.59 2.93
CA GLY A 25 2.46 12.75 3.20
C GLY A 25 3.24 14.04 3.41
N ARG A 26 4.38 13.98 4.11
CA ARG A 26 5.29 15.11 4.33
C ARG A 26 6.02 15.49 3.05
N GLU A 27 6.50 14.52 2.28
CA GLU A 27 7.18 14.75 1.00
C GLU A 27 6.25 15.42 -0.02
N TYR A 28 5.02 14.96 -0.11
CA TYR A 28 3.98 15.52 -0.98
C TYR A 28 3.06 16.51 -0.25
N ALA A 29 3.51 17.14 0.84
CA ALA A 29 2.71 18.11 1.59
C ALA A 29 2.29 19.32 0.73
N PHE A 30 3.04 19.61 -0.33
CA PHE A 30 2.73 20.62 -1.32
C PHE A 30 1.56 20.24 -2.26
N VAL A 31 1.14 18.97 -2.27
CA VAL A 31 0.00 18.48 -3.08
C VAL A 31 -1.26 18.50 -2.22
N PRO A 32 -2.35 19.13 -2.68
CA PRO A 32 -3.62 19.13 -1.97
C PRO A 32 -4.13 17.71 -1.66
N LEU A 33 -4.60 17.50 -0.43
CA LEU A 33 -5.13 16.20 0.02
C LEU A 33 -6.28 15.69 -0.86
N GLU A 34 -7.13 16.60 -1.34
CA GLU A 34 -8.23 16.33 -2.26
C GLU A 34 -7.78 15.73 -3.61
N ILE A 35 -6.54 15.97 -4.03
CA ILE A 35 -5.95 15.35 -5.23
C ILE A 35 -5.23 14.04 -4.85
N ARG A 36 -4.52 14.05 -3.72
CA ARG A 36 -3.68 12.93 -3.28
C ARG A 36 -4.50 11.71 -2.87
N LEU A 37 -5.57 11.90 -2.10
CA LEU A 37 -6.41 10.82 -1.57
C LEU A 37 -7.10 9.98 -2.67
N PRO A 38 -7.86 10.56 -3.62
CA PRO A 38 -8.54 9.75 -4.64
C PRO A 38 -7.55 9.04 -5.57
N ARG A 39 -6.44 9.69 -5.93
CA ARG A 39 -5.41 9.09 -6.78
C ARG A 39 -4.74 7.91 -6.07
N ARG A 40 -4.48 8.04 -4.78
CA ARG A 40 -3.96 6.95 -3.93
C ARG A 40 -4.97 5.81 -3.84
N ARG A 41 -6.22 6.09 -3.47
CA ARG A 41 -7.27 5.06 -3.38
C ARG A 41 -7.41 4.28 -4.69
N ALA A 42 -7.36 4.94 -5.84
CA ALA A 42 -7.40 4.28 -7.14
C ALA A 42 -6.20 3.33 -7.36
N ILE A 43 -4.99 3.74 -6.97
CA ILE A 43 -3.79 2.89 -7.04
C ILE A 43 -3.92 1.67 -6.12
N LEU A 44 -4.33 1.88 -4.87
CA LEU A 44 -4.51 0.81 -3.88
C LEU A 44 -5.60 -0.17 -4.29
N GLN A 45 -6.71 0.34 -4.85
CA GLN A 45 -7.80 -0.49 -5.38
C GLN A 45 -7.28 -1.40 -6.51
N ARG A 46 -6.50 -0.85 -7.44
CA ARG A 46 -5.87 -1.64 -8.52
C ARG A 46 -4.92 -2.73 -8.03
N PHE A 47 -4.35 -2.61 -6.82
CA PHE A 47 -3.57 -3.68 -6.20
C PHE A 47 -4.48 -4.72 -5.55
N LEU A 48 -5.55 -4.29 -4.89
CA LEU A 48 -6.58 -5.15 -4.29
C LEU A 48 -7.32 -6.01 -5.32
N ASP A 49 -7.55 -5.46 -6.51
CA ASP A 49 -8.21 -6.10 -7.65
C ASP A 49 -7.35 -7.17 -8.33
N ARG A 50 -6.06 -7.29 -7.97
CA ARG A 50 -5.19 -8.37 -8.47
C ARG A 50 -5.50 -9.67 -7.74
N ASP A 51 -5.35 -10.79 -8.44
CA ASP A 51 -5.45 -12.12 -7.84
C ASP A 51 -4.38 -12.35 -6.76
N ALA A 52 -3.16 -11.86 -7.00
CA ALA A 52 -2.06 -11.87 -6.04
C ALA A 52 -1.31 -10.54 -6.08
N ILE A 53 -1.05 -9.95 -4.91
CA ILE A 53 -0.24 -8.72 -4.80
C ILE A 53 1.23 -9.06 -4.99
N TYR A 54 1.68 -10.18 -4.41
CA TYR A 54 3.06 -10.65 -4.48
C TYR A 54 3.20 -11.82 -5.46
N ALA A 55 4.12 -11.71 -6.42
CA ALA A 55 4.42 -12.80 -7.34
C ALA A 55 5.27 -13.90 -6.66
N THR A 56 6.10 -13.51 -5.70
CA THR A 56 6.93 -14.45 -4.94
C THR A 56 6.09 -15.26 -3.93
N PRO A 57 6.06 -16.62 -4.01
CA PRO A 57 5.20 -17.44 -3.16
C PRO A 57 5.43 -17.27 -1.66
N ARG A 58 6.68 -17.10 -1.23
CA ARG A 58 7.04 -16.84 0.17
C ARG A 58 6.49 -15.51 0.67
N MET A 59 6.54 -14.46 -0.15
CA MET A 59 6.02 -13.15 0.21
C MET A 59 4.50 -13.16 0.20
N HIS A 60 3.89 -13.80 -0.79
CA HIS A 60 2.45 -14.02 -0.84
C HIS A 60 1.93 -14.68 0.46
N ALA A 61 2.52 -15.81 0.87
CA ALA A 61 2.07 -16.52 2.08
C ALA A 61 2.22 -15.69 3.38
N LEU A 62 3.22 -14.80 3.46
CA LEU A 62 3.53 -14.05 4.68
C LEU A 62 2.86 -12.66 4.72
N LEU A 63 2.70 -12.02 3.56
CA LEU A 63 2.38 -10.59 3.43
C LEU A 63 1.04 -10.34 2.74
N GLU A 64 0.51 -11.25 1.92
CA GLU A 64 -0.71 -11.01 1.11
C GLU A 64 -1.90 -10.61 2.00
N VAL A 65 -2.13 -11.34 3.09
CA VAL A 65 -3.25 -11.08 4.02
C VAL A 65 -3.12 -9.68 4.62
N ARG A 66 -1.95 -9.36 5.18
CA ARG A 66 -1.70 -8.05 5.80
C ARG A 66 -1.76 -6.93 4.79
N ALA A 67 -1.24 -7.15 3.58
CA ALA A 67 -1.29 -6.18 2.50
C ALA A 67 -2.74 -5.84 2.16
N ARG A 68 -3.60 -6.84 1.98
CA ARG A 68 -5.02 -6.61 1.71
C ARG A 68 -5.72 -5.90 2.86
N GLU A 69 -5.41 -6.20 4.12
CA GLU A 69 -5.95 -5.49 5.28
C GLU A 69 -5.53 -4.01 5.31
N ASN A 70 -4.23 -3.73 5.13
CA ASN A 70 -3.70 -2.38 5.08
C ASN A 70 -4.31 -1.57 3.92
N LEU A 71 -4.40 -2.18 2.74
CA LEU A 71 -5.01 -1.55 1.56
C LEU A 71 -6.49 -1.21 1.80
N ARG A 72 -7.28 -2.15 2.34
CA ARG A 72 -8.70 -1.91 2.65
C ARG A 72 -8.87 -0.78 3.66
N ARG A 73 -8.02 -0.74 4.69
CA ARG A 73 -8.03 0.34 5.68
C ARG A 73 -7.69 1.69 5.05
N SER A 74 -6.65 1.76 4.23
CA SER A 74 -6.22 3.00 3.57
C SER A 74 -7.23 3.51 2.54
N ILE A 75 -8.07 2.62 1.97
CA ILE A 75 -9.19 3.01 1.11
C ILE A 75 -10.40 3.50 1.91
N ALA A 76 -10.67 2.88 3.05
CA ALA A 76 -11.81 3.21 3.91
C ALA A 76 -11.62 4.46 4.78
N GLY A 77 -10.37 4.79 5.15
CA GLY A 77 -9.99 6.06 5.78
C GLY A 77 -9.96 7.19 4.77
#